data_AF-A0A091KYP1-F1
#
_entry.id   AF-A0A091KYP1-F1
#
_cell.length_a   1.000
_cell.length_b   1.000
_cell.length_c   1.000
_cell.angle_alpha   90.00
_cell.angle_beta   90.00
_cell.angle_gamma   90.00
#
_symmetry.space_group_name_H-M   'P 1'
#
loop_
_entity.id
_entity.type
_entity.pdbx_description
1 polymer ?
#
loop_
_entity_poly.entity_id
_entity_poly.type
_entity_poly.pdbx_seq_one_letter_code
_entity_poly.pdbx_strand_id
1 'polypeptide(L)'
;FILQSWDPDLAKTAKAWAKKCLFKHNTYLRDPGQAHPKFTAIGENIWTGSISLFTVQGAITLWHKEVSNYNYDTNSCSRTCGHYRQIVWDASYKIGCAVHFCRRVAYSSITNAAHFICNYGPSGNYRRKPYKTGAACSDC
;
A
#
# COMPACT_ATOMS: atom_id res chain seq x y z
N PHE A 1 -12.70 -10.32 9.58
CA PHE A 1 -12.27 -10.43 8.18
C PHE A 1 -12.48 -9.09 7.50
N ILE A 2 -11.50 -8.58 6.75
CA ILE A 2 -11.68 -7.38 5.92
C ILE A 2 -11.93 -7.88 4.50
N LEU A 3 -13.11 -7.60 3.95
CA LEU A 3 -13.40 -7.91 2.54
C LEU A 3 -12.85 -6.78 1.67
N GLN A 4 -11.63 -6.95 1.17
CA GLN A 4 -11.07 -6.06 0.14
C GLN A 4 -11.45 -6.57 -1.25
N SER A 5 -11.92 -5.67 -2.10
CA SER A 5 -12.24 -5.96 -3.50
C SER A 5 -11.42 -5.10 -4.44
N TRP A 6 -11.18 -5.61 -5.65
CA TRP A 6 -10.42 -4.89 -6.65
C TRP A 6 -11.13 -3.61 -7.10
N ASP A 7 -10.35 -2.57 -7.37
CA ASP A 7 -10.81 -1.31 -7.94
C ASP A 7 -9.93 -0.92 -9.15
N PRO A 8 -10.52 -0.85 -10.37
CA PRO A 8 -9.77 -0.53 -11.57
C PRO A 8 -9.26 0.92 -11.61
N ASP A 9 -9.92 1.87 -10.94
CA ASP A 9 -9.48 3.27 -10.89
C ASP A 9 -8.24 3.40 -10.01
N LEU A 10 -8.19 2.71 -8.87
CA LEU A 10 -6.98 2.62 -8.05
C LEU A 10 -5.82 1.97 -8.81
N ALA A 11 -6.08 0.91 -9.58
CA ALA A 11 -5.07 0.24 -10.38
C ALA A 11 -4.54 1.13 -11.51
N LYS A 12 -5.40 1.95 -12.13
CA LYS A 12 -5.03 2.96 -13.12
C LYS A 12 -4.09 4.00 -12.51
N THR A 13 -4.40 4.49 -11.31
CA THR A 13 -3.54 5.43 -10.58
C THR A 13 -2.19 4.81 -10.21
N ALA A 14 -2.19 3.59 -9.67
CA ALA A 14 -0.97 2.85 -9.35
C ALA A 14 -0.09 2.66 -10.60
N LYS A 15 -0.69 2.30 -11.74
CA LYS A 15 0.01 2.16 -13.03
C LYS A 15 0.61 3.47 -13.51
N ALA A 16 -0.13 4.58 -13.41
CA ALA A 16 0.35 5.90 -13.82
C ALA A 16 1.52 6.36 -12.96
N TRP A 17 1.48 6.12 -11.65
CA TRP A 17 2.57 6.48 -10.74
C TRP A 17 3.79 5.57 -10.88
N ALA A 18 3.60 4.25 -10.99
CA ALA A 18 4.70 3.28 -11.13
C ALA A 18 5.55 3.54 -12.40
N LYS A 19 4.93 4.03 -13.48
CA LYS A 19 5.63 4.44 -14.72
C LYS A 19 6.65 5.56 -14.52
N LYS A 20 6.52 6.36 -13.46
CA LYS A 20 7.47 7.44 -13.18
C LYS A 20 8.78 6.93 -12.59
N CYS A 21 8.84 5.68 -12.14
CA CYS A 21 10.03 5.07 -11.53
C CYS A 21 10.62 5.91 -10.38
N LEU A 22 9.76 6.38 -9.47
CA LEU A 22 10.15 7.19 -8.32
C LEU A 22 9.93 6.39 -7.03
N PHE A 23 10.97 6.21 -6.21
CA PHE A 23 10.80 5.65 -4.87
C PHE A 23 10.27 6.72 -3.88
N LYS A 24 9.08 7.24 -4.18
CA LYS A 24 8.37 8.27 -3.41
C LYS A 24 6.87 8.09 -3.57
N HIS A 25 6.12 8.42 -2.54
CA HIS A 25 4.66 8.41 -2.60
C HIS A 25 4.08 9.38 -3.63
N ASN A 26 2.95 8.98 -4.21
CA ASN A 26 2.18 9.83 -5.11
C ASN A 26 1.74 11.11 -4.41
N THR A 27 2.08 12.26 -4.99
CA THR A 27 1.80 13.58 -4.40
C THR A 27 0.32 13.96 -4.42
N TYR A 28 -0.48 13.29 -5.27
CA TYR A 28 -1.90 13.59 -5.47
C TYR A 28 -2.85 12.73 -4.62
N LEU A 29 -2.33 11.88 -3.72
CA LEU A 29 -3.12 10.93 -2.94
C LEU A 29 -4.18 11.57 -2.03
N ARG A 30 -4.06 12.86 -1.75
CA ARG A 30 -4.98 13.64 -0.91
C ARG A 30 -5.76 14.71 -1.69
N ASP A 31 -5.52 14.82 -3.00
CA ASP A 31 -6.15 15.81 -3.84
C ASP A 31 -7.46 15.21 -4.41
N PRO A 32 -8.63 15.77 -4.07
CA PRO A 32 -9.91 15.21 -4.49
C PRO A 32 -10.00 15.06 -6.01
N GLY A 33 -10.41 13.89 -6.49
CA GLY A 33 -10.58 13.59 -7.91
C GLY A 33 -9.29 13.33 -8.69
N GLN A 34 -8.09 13.55 -8.11
CA GLN A 34 -6.82 13.32 -8.82
C GLN A 34 -6.37 11.85 -8.77
N ALA A 35 -6.37 11.25 -7.58
CA ALA A 35 -5.95 9.85 -7.40
C ALA A 35 -7.10 8.85 -7.58
N HIS A 36 -8.35 9.28 -7.39
CA HIS A 36 -9.55 8.45 -7.53
C HIS A 36 -10.81 9.34 -7.63
N PRO A 37 -11.86 8.94 -8.39
CA PRO A 37 -13.06 9.76 -8.52
C PRO A 37 -13.94 9.85 -7.25
N LYS A 38 -13.95 8.81 -6.42
CA LYS A 38 -14.82 8.72 -5.21
C LYS A 38 -14.11 8.95 -3.87
N PHE A 39 -12.98 8.29 -3.62
CA PHE A 39 -12.23 8.45 -2.39
C PHE A 39 -11.44 9.75 -2.37
N THR A 40 -11.63 10.55 -1.32
CA THR A 40 -10.91 11.82 -1.11
C THR A 40 -9.44 11.61 -0.72
N ALA A 41 -9.12 10.46 -0.14
CA ALA A 41 -7.81 10.13 0.38
C ALA A 41 -7.46 8.67 0.07
N ILE A 42 -6.31 8.46 -0.56
CA ILE A 42 -5.83 7.16 -1.01
C ILE A 42 -4.58 6.74 -0.22
N GLY A 43 -4.58 5.49 0.24
CA GLY A 43 -3.41 4.85 0.84
C GLY A 43 -2.48 4.31 -0.25
N GLU A 44 -1.21 4.15 0.03
CA GLU A 44 -0.25 3.63 -0.94
C GLU A 44 0.85 2.82 -0.28
N ASN A 45 1.10 1.64 -0.84
CA ASN A 45 2.29 0.84 -0.55
C ASN A 45 3.15 0.74 -1.80
N ILE A 46 4.46 0.89 -1.63
CA ILE A 46 5.45 0.79 -2.71
C ILE A 46 6.44 -0.32 -2.36
N TRP A 47 6.72 -1.17 -3.33
CA TRP A 47 7.78 -2.16 -3.28
C TRP A 47 8.68 -1.94 -4.49
N THR A 48 9.99 -2.01 -4.26
CA THR A 48 10.99 -1.92 -5.32
C THR A 48 12.08 -2.93 -5.06
N GLY A 49 12.42 -3.71 -6.07
CA GLY A 49 13.47 -4.71 -5.99
C GLY A 49 13.83 -5.23 -7.37
N SER A 50 14.82 -6.12 -7.44
CA SER A 50 15.20 -6.76 -8.71
C SER A 50 13.98 -7.39 -9.39
N ILE A 51 13.84 -7.17 -10.70
CA ILE A 51 12.77 -7.79 -11.50
C ILE A 51 12.75 -9.31 -11.37
N SER A 52 13.91 -9.94 -11.24
CA SER A 52 14.05 -11.40 -11.08
C SER A 52 13.51 -11.95 -9.75
N LEU A 53 13.38 -11.10 -8.73
CA LEU A 53 12.88 -11.48 -7.41
C LEU A 53 11.41 -11.14 -7.22
N PHE A 54 10.80 -10.46 -8.19
CA PHE A 54 9.45 -9.94 -8.02
C PHE A 54 8.40 -11.02 -8.15
N THR A 55 7.58 -11.14 -7.11
CA THR A 55 6.26 -11.77 -7.16
C THR A 55 5.28 -10.90 -6.37
N VAL A 56 4.01 -10.89 -6.76
CA VAL A 56 2.96 -10.18 -6.01
C VAL A 56 2.90 -10.67 -4.57
N GLN A 57 2.90 -12.00 -4.38
CA GLN A 57 2.89 -12.62 -3.05
C GLN A 57 4.13 -12.24 -2.24
N GLY A 58 5.32 -12.24 -2.84
CA GLY A 58 6.57 -11.86 -2.17
C GLY A 58 6.56 -10.41 -1.69
N ALA A 59 6.13 -9.47 -2.53
CA ALA A 59 6.02 -8.05 -2.16
C ALA A 59 5.03 -7.84 -1.01
N ILE A 60 3.82 -8.43 -1.10
CA ILE A 60 2.81 -8.33 -0.04
C ILE A 60 3.29 -8.99 1.25
N THR A 61 3.99 -10.13 1.15
CA THR A 61 4.56 -10.82 2.31
C THR A 61 5.62 -9.95 3.00
N LEU A 62 6.48 -9.25 2.25
CA LEU A 62 7.47 -8.34 2.81
C LEU A 62 6.82 -7.15 3.52
N TRP A 63 5.78 -6.55 2.93
CA TRP A 63 4.99 -5.53 3.60
C TRP A 63 4.33 -6.04 4.88
N HIS A 64 3.76 -7.25 4.85
CA HIS A 64 3.11 -7.85 6.03
C HIS A 64 4.11 -8.19 7.14
N LYS A 65 5.34 -8.60 6.81
CA LYS A 65 6.39 -8.93 7.78
C LYS A 65 6.74 -7.77 8.71
N GLU A 66 6.40 -6.54 8.36
CA GLU A 66 6.53 -5.40 9.27
C GLU A 66 5.70 -5.52 10.56
N VAL A 67 4.75 -6.47 10.63
CA VAL A 67 4.06 -6.84 11.87
C VAL A 67 5.02 -7.12 13.03
N SER A 68 6.21 -7.65 12.75
CA SER A 68 7.23 -7.91 13.80
C SER A 68 7.75 -6.64 14.46
N ASN A 69 7.59 -5.47 13.83
CA ASN A 69 7.98 -4.17 14.36
C ASN A 69 6.81 -3.39 14.99
N TYR A 70 5.58 -3.91 14.89
CA TYR A 70 4.37 -3.21 15.31
C TYR A 70 3.81 -3.81 16.60
N ASN A 71 3.65 -2.97 17.62
CA ASN A 71 2.93 -3.35 18.84
C ASN A 71 1.51 -2.79 18.77
N TYR A 72 0.53 -3.69 18.70
CA TYR A 72 -0.89 -3.34 18.58
C TYR A 72 -1.45 -2.71 19.86
N ASP A 73 -1.02 -3.16 21.04
CA ASP A 73 -1.57 -2.69 22.32
C ASP A 73 -1.24 -1.24 22.56
N THR A 74 0.02 -0.87 22.33
CA THR A 74 0.54 0.49 22.45
C THR A 74 0.37 1.32 21.18
N ASN A 75 -0.12 0.73 20.09
CA ASN A 75 -0.20 1.35 18.75
C ASN A 75 1.15 1.98 18.32
N SER A 76 2.27 1.34 18.68
CA SER A 76 3.61 1.85 18.43
C SER A 76 4.35 1.02 17.39
N CYS A 77 5.30 1.65 16.71
CA CYS A 77 6.14 1.03 15.69
C CYS A 77 7.61 1.29 16.03
N SER A 78 8.40 0.22 16.10
CA SER A 78 9.83 0.32 16.42
C SER A 78 10.70 0.68 15.20
N ARG A 79 10.18 0.44 13.98
CA ARG A 79 10.86 0.72 12.70
C ARG A 79 9.86 1.19 11.64
N THR A 80 9.68 0.40 10.59
CA THR A 80 8.67 0.62 9.55
C THR A 80 7.53 -0.35 9.77
N CYS A 81 6.31 0.18 9.83
CA CYS A 81 5.07 -0.58 10.00
C CYS A 81 3.94 -0.10 9.08
N GLY A 82 4.21 0.93 8.26
CA GLY A 82 3.18 1.59 7.46
C GLY A 82 2.59 0.66 6.40
N HIS A 83 3.39 -0.24 5.82
CA HIS A 83 2.90 -1.15 4.81
C HIS A 83 2.00 -2.23 5.43
N TYR A 84 2.45 -2.82 6.55
CA TYR A 84 1.62 -3.76 7.32
C TYR A 84 0.32 -3.11 7.75
N ARG A 85 0.38 -1.96 8.43
CA ARG A 85 -0.81 -1.26 8.94
C ARG A 85 -1.81 -0.92 7.84
N GLN A 86 -1.35 -0.58 6.64
CA GLN A 86 -2.23 -0.33 5.49
C GLN A 86 -2.87 -1.62 4.97
N ILE A 87 -2.16 -2.75 4.93
CA ILE A 87 -2.71 -4.04 4.49
C ILE A 87 -3.88 -4.46 5.38
N VAL A 88 -3.71 -4.33 6.70
CA VAL A 88 -4.70 -4.76 7.70
C VAL A 88 -5.67 -3.63 8.10
N TRP A 89 -5.74 -2.54 7.34
CA TRP A 89 -6.59 -1.40 7.71
C TRP A 89 -8.07 -1.71 7.49
N ASP A 90 -8.84 -1.75 8.57
CA ASP A 90 -10.25 -2.16 8.58
C ASP A 90 -11.16 -1.35 7.65
N ALA A 91 -10.91 -0.05 7.55
CA ALA A 91 -11.71 0.84 6.71
C ALA A 91 -11.31 0.80 5.23
N SER A 92 -10.17 0.19 4.87
CA SER A 92 -9.71 0.12 3.48
C SER A 92 -10.30 -1.13 2.81
N TYR A 93 -11.33 -0.94 1.99
CA TYR A 93 -12.10 -2.03 1.37
C TYR A 93 -11.91 -2.13 -0.15
N LYS A 94 -11.19 -1.18 -0.76
CA LYS A 94 -10.78 -1.21 -2.18
C LYS A 94 -9.27 -1.23 -2.32
N ILE A 95 -8.77 -2.01 -3.27
CA ILE A 95 -7.37 -2.07 -3.63
C ILE A 95 -7.19 -2.11 -5.14
N GLY A 96 -6.16 -1.42 -5.65
CA GLY A 96 -5.73 -1.53 -7.03
C GLY A 96 -4.21 -1.42 -7.13
N CYS A 97 -3.59 -2.31 -7.88
CA CYS A 97 -2.12 -2.42 -7.95
C CYS A 97 -1.60 -2.42 -9.38
N ALA A 98 -0.33 -2.08 -9.53
CA ALA A 98 0.40 -2.20 -10.79
C ALA A 98 1.89 -2.44 -10.55
N VAL A 99 2.53 -3.15 -11.47
CA VAL A 99 3.99 -3.27 -11.54
C VAL A 99 4.50 -2.63 -12.83
N HIS A 100 5.64 -1.94 -12.74
CA HIS A 100 6.35 -1.41 -13.89
C HIS A 100 7.83 -1.80 -13.83
N PHE A 101 8.42 -2.13 -14.97
CA PHE A 101 9.86 -2.31 -15.08
C PHE A 101 10.56 -0.95 -15.16
N CYS A 102 11.54 -0.73 -14.29
CA CYS A 102 12.31 0.50 -14.23
C CYS A 102 13.80 0.18 -14.39
N ARG A 103 14.43 0.65 -15.47
CA ARG A 103 15.89 0.50 -15.66
C ARG A 103 16.66 1.11 -14.48
N ARG A 104 16.17 2.24 -13.96
CA ARG A 104 16.64 2.88 -12.73
C ARG A 104 15.42 3.45 -12.00
N VAL A 105 15.42 3.38 -10.68
CA VAL A 105 14.41 4.04 -9.83
C VAL A 105 15.05 5.24 -9.16
N ALA A 106 14.47 6.43 -9.34
CA ALA A 106 14.95 7.64 -8.67
C ALA A 106 14.76 7.54 -7.15
N TYR A 107 15.66 8.17 -6.38
CA TYR A 107 15.71 8.07 -4.91
C TYR A 107 15.98 6.65 -4.38
N SER A 108 16.49 5.77 -5.24
CA SER A 108 16.93 4.41 -4.92
C SER A 108 18.22 4.10 -5.68
N SER A 109 19.01 3.15 -5.18
CA SER A 109 20.17 2.59 -5.87
C SER A 109 19.83 1.40 -6.77
N ILE A 110 18.57 0.96 -6.77
CA ILE A 110 18.13 -0.23 -7.50
C ILE A 110 18.03 0.07 -9.00
N THR A 111 18.58 -0.85 -9.81
CA THR A 111 18.47 -0.85 -11.28
C THR A 111 17.79 -2.14 -11.75
N ASN A 112 17.28 -2.14 -12.98
CA ASN A 112 16.52 -3.26 -13.56
C ASN A 112 15.44 -3.78 -12.59
N ALA A 113 14.68 -2.84 -12.02
CA ALA A 113 13.77 -3.08 -10.93
C ALA A 113 12.36 -3.44 -11.44
N ALA A 114 11.66 -4.30 -10.71
CA ALA A 114 10.22 -4.24 -10.62
C ALA A 114 9.84 -3.17 -9.60
N HIS A 115 9.02 -2.22 -10.02
CA HIS A 115 8.46 -1.17 -9.19
C HIS A 115 6.96 -1.42 -9.05
N PHE A 116 6.56 -1.96 -7.89
CA PHE A 116 5.22 -2.46 -7.62
C PHE A 116 4.52 -1.53 -6.63
N ILE A 117 3.33 -1.06 -6.99
CA ILE A 117 2.55 -0.11 -6.22
C ILE A 117 1.14 -0.66 -6.03
N CYS A 118 0.62 -0.56 -4.81
CA CYS A 118 -0.79 -0.79 -4.50
C CYS A 118 -1.38 0.47 -3.87
N ASN A 119 -2.52 0.92 -4.39
CA ASN A 119 -3.32 1.98 -3.83
C ASN A 119 -4.55 1.41 -3.11
N TYR A 120 -4.94 2.04 -2.00
CA TYR A 120 -5.98 1.58 -1.08
C TYR A 120 -7.05 2.65 -0.86
N GLY A 121 -8.33 2.27 -0.92
CA GLY A 121 -9.46 3.18 -0.78
C GLY A 121 -10.42 2.74 0.32
N PRO A 122 -10.83 3.64 1.24
CA PRO A 122 -10.13 4.88 1.62
C PRO A 122 -8.75 4.60 2.23
N SER A 123 -7.92 5.65 2.33
CA SER A 123 -6.60 5.62 2.96
C SER A 123 -6.62 5.01 4.36
N GLY A 124 -5.58 4.25 4.68
CA GLY A 124 -5.29 3.84 6.05
C GLY A 124 -4.27 4.74 6.74
N ASN A 125 -3.59 4.17 7.73
CA ASN A 125 -2.45 4.75 8.44
C ASN A 125 -2.72 6.06 9.22
N TYR A 126 -3.97 6.30 9.60
CA TYR A 126 -4.31 7.36 10.56
C TYR A 126 -3.76 7.07 11.97
N ARG A 127 -3.81 8.06 12.88
CA ARG A 127 -3.34 7.95 14.27
C ARG A 127 -4.29 7.12 15.15
N ARG A 128 -4.59 5.89 14.74
CA ARG A 128 -5.35 4.86 15.47
C ARG A 128 -4.84 3.46 15.16
N LYS A 129 -5.29 2.46 15.92
CA LYS A 129 -5.07 1.04 15.60
C LYS A 129 -5.69 0.69 14.24
N PRO A 130 -5.08 -0.21 13.46
CA PRO A 130 -5.54 -0.51 12.10
C PRO A 130 -6.90 -1.22 12.04
N TYR A 131 -7.30 -1.90 13.11
CA TYR A 131 -8.59 -2.56 13.25
C TYR A 131 -9.02 -2.55 14.72
N LYS A 132 -10.24 -2.99 15.01
CA LYS A 132 -10.71 -3.32 16.37
C LYS A 132 -10.47 -4.80 16.66
N THR A 133 -10.06 -5.13 17.88
CA THR A 133 -9.97 -6.52 18.35
C THR A 133 -11.36 -7.02 18.76
N GLY A 134 -11.67 -8.27 18.41
CA GLY A 134 -12.96 -8.89 18.71
C GLY A 134 -13.14 -10.20 17.95
N ALA A 135 -14.29 -10.84 18.14
CA ALA A 135 -14.68 -11.99 17.32
C ALA A 135 -14.76 -11.56 15.84
N ALA A 136 -14.39 -12.45 14.93
CA ALA A 136 -14.47 -12.16 13.51
C ALA A 136 -15.91 -11.82 13.12
N CYS A 137 -16.10 -10.68 12.44
CA CYS A 137 -17.39 -10.23 11.93
C CYS A 137 -18.44 -9.85 12.99
N SER A 138 -18.02 -9.51 14.22
CA SER A 138 -18.93 -9.02 15.26
C SER A 138 -19.37 -7.55 15.10
N ASP A 139 -18.81 -6.82 14.13
CA ASP A 139 -19.04 -5.39 13.86
C ASP A 139 -18.87 -5.14 12.35
N CYS A 140 -19.76 -5.72 11.53
CA CYS A 140 -19.70 -5.73 10.06
C CYS A 140 -20.56 -4.66 9.39
#